data_AF-A0A553ICS8-F1
#
_entry.id   AF-A0A553ICS8-F1
#
_cell.length_a   1.000
_cell.length_b   1.000
_cell.length_c   1.000
_cell.angle_alpha   90.00
_cell.angle_beta   90.00
_cell.angle_gamma   90.00
#
_symmetry.space_group_name_H-M   'P 1'
#
loop_
_entity.id
_entity.type
_entity.pdbx_description
1 polymer ?
#
loop_
_entity_poly.entity_id
_entity_poly.type
_entity_poly.pdbx_seq_one_letter_code
_entity_poly.pdbx_strand_id
1 'polypeptide(L)' 'MERLQLTCSGTTQSRVEKLISLKILGQAGLVYKQTLGEEKYTVVEEIKDPKSVTILVKGAESAHYHAGGRRSTR' A
#
# COMPACT_ATOMS: atom_id res chain seq x y z
N MET A 1 -4.83 8.23 5.45
CA MET A 1 -4.80 8.96 4.16
C MET A 1 -3.68 10.00 4.08
N GLU A 2 -3.13 10.48 5.19
CA GLU A 2 -2.06 11.49 5.20
C GLU A 2 -0.79 11.07 4.42
N ARG A 3 -0.37 9.80 4.50
CA ARG A 3 0.78 9.31 3.71
C ARG A 3 0.57 9.41 2.21
N LEU A 4 -0.65 9.20 1.70
CA LEU A 4 -0.92 9.29 0.26
C LEU A 4 -0.73 10.70 -0.30
N GLN A 5 -0.95 11.74 0.50
CA GLN A 5 -0.61 13.10 0.10
C GLN A 5 0.88 13.31 -0.09
N LEU A 6 1.68 12.77 0.84
CA LEU A 6 3.14 12.84 0.81
C LEU A 6 3.70 12.01 -0.35
N THR A 7 3.09 10.86 -0.62
CA THR A 7 3.50 9.96 -1.69
C THR A 7 3.14 10.54 -3.06
N CYS A 8 1.91 11.03 -3.28
CA CYS A 8 1.42 11.50 -4.59
C CYS A 8 1.53 13.03 -4.82
N SER A 9 2.16 13.77 -3.92
CA SER A 9 2.28 15.25 -3.95
C SER A 9 0.96 16.03 -3.95
N GLY A 10 -0.14 15.42 -3.50
CA GLY A 10 -1.48 16.02 -3.47
C GLY A 10 -1.83 16.70 -2.14
N THR A 11 -2.79 17.63 -2.15
CA THR A 11 -3.33 18.25 -0.94
C THR A 11 -4.71 17.67 -0.61
N THR A 12 -4.95 17.25 0.63
CA THR A 12 -6.24 16.76 1.08
C THR A 12 -7.24 17.91 1.02
N GLN A 13 -8.34 17.66 0.32
CA GLN A 13 -9.46 18.58 0.24
C GLN A 13 -10.68 17.93 0.87
N SER A 14 -11.42 18.71 1.66
CA SER A 14 -12.66 18.27 2.30
C SER A 14 -13.91 18.59 1.48
N ARG A 15 -13.77 19.34 0.38
CA ARG A 15 -14.88 19.75 -0.49
C ARG A 15 -14.48 19.65 -1.96
N VAL A 16 -15.41 19.19 -2.78
CA VAL A 16 -15.23 18.99 -4.23
C VAL A 16 -15.00 20.33 -4.94
N GLU A 17 -15.66 21.39 -4.50
CA GLU A 17 -15.54 22.75 -5.06
C GLU A 17 -14.13 23.35 -4.95
N LYS A 18 -13.29 22.82 -4.05
CA LYS A 18 -11.90 23.28 -3.90
C LYS A 18 -10.95 22.61 -4.87
N LEU A 19 -11.40 21.64 -5.68
CA LEU A 19 -10.60 20.87 -6.65
C LEU A 19 -10.36 21.60 -7.99
N ILE A 20 -10.38 22.93 -8.00
CA ILE A 20 -10.33 23.75 -9.23
C ILE A 20 -8.94 23.73 -9.89
N SER A 21 -7.88 23.47 -9.12
CA SER A 21 -6.50 23.51 -9.61
C SER A 21 -5.90 22.11 -9.75
N LEU A 22 -5.23 21.84 -10.88
CA LEU A 22 -4.47 20.60 -11.06
C LEU A 22 -3.27 20.49 -10.09
N LYS A 23 -2.80 21.62 -9.53
CA LYS A 23 -1.65 21.64 -8.61
C LYS A 23 -1.93 21.03 -7.24
N ILE A 24 -3.19 20.91 -6.85
CA ILE A 24 -3.59 20.30 -5.57
C ILE A 24 -3.93 18.81 -5.70
N LEU A 25 -4.04 18.31 -6.94
CA LEU A 25 -4.28 16.90 -7.23
C LEU A 25 -2.94 16.15 -7.32
N GLY A 26 -2.86 15.03 -6.63
CA GLY A 26 -1.68 14.17 -6.70
C GLY A 26 -1.64 13.34 -7.99
N GLN A 27 -0.44 12.95 -8.43
CA GLN A 27 -0.24 12.13 -9.63
C GLN A 27 0.43 10.79 -9.28
N ALA A 28 -0.01 9.73 -9.95
CA ALA A 28 0.60 8.41 -9.93
C ALA A 28 0.56 7.83 -11.34
N GLY A 29 1.66 7.21 -11.79
CA GLY A 29 1.73 6.59 -13.12
C GLY A 29 0.94 5.29 -13.21
N LEU A 30 0.90 4.52 -12.12
CA LEU A 30 0.19 3.25 -12.07
C LEU A 30 -0.60 3.09 -10.77
N VAL A 31 -1.88 2.71 -10.89
CA VAL A 31 -2.73 2.35 -9.75
C VAL A 31 -3.44 1.05 -10.07
N TYR A 32 -3.24 0.03 -9.25
CA TYR A 32 -3.87 -1.26 -9.44
C TYR A 32 -4.19 -1.93 -8.11
N LYS A 33 -5.06 -2.94 -8.18
CA LYS A 33 -5.46 -3.73 -7.03
C LYS A 33 -4.70 -5.05 -7.04
N GLN A 34 -4.01 -5.36 -5.96
CA GLN A 34 -3.39 -6.65 -5.71
C GLN A 34 -4.17 -7.39 -4.63
N THR A 35 -4.58 -8.63 -4.93
CA THR A 35 -5.22 -9.51 -3.94
C THR A 35 -4.16 -10.46 -3.35
N LEU A 36 -4.15 -10.61 -2.03
CA LEU A 36 -3.27 -11.52 -1.30
C LEU A 36 -4.13 -12.33 -0.33
N GLY A 37 -4.35 -13.61 -0.65
CA GLY A 37 -5.35 -14.42 0.06
C GLY A 37 -6.74 -13.77 -0.03
N GLU A 38 -7.31 -13.42 1.12
CA GLU A 38 -8.62 -12.76 1.23
C GLU A 38 -8.51 -11.22 1.27
N GLU A 39 -7.31 -10.66 1.41
CA GLU A 39 -7.07 -9.23 1.54
C GLU A 39 -6.85 -8.56 0.18
N LYS A 40 -7.34 -7.33 0.03
CA LYS A 40 -7.20 -6.51 -1.18
C LYS A 40 -6.41 -5.25 -0.87
N TYR A 41 -5.29 -5.09 -1.55
CA TYR A 41 -4.41 -3.93 -1.45
C TYR A 41 -4.50 -3.08 -2.71
N THR A 42 -4.59 -1.77 -2.55
CA THR A 42 -4.44 -0.83 -3.66
C THR A 42 -2.99 -0.37 -3.69
N VAL A 43 -2.28 -0.74 -4.75
CA VAL A 43 -0.89 -0.37 -4.98
C VAL A 43 -0.86 0.84 -5.88
N VAL A 44 -0.03 1.82 -5.52
CA VAL A 44 0.15 3.09 -6.22
C VAL A 44 1.65 3.22 -6.51
N GLU A 45 2.02 3.22 -7.78
CA GLU A 45 3.42 3.18 -8.26
C GLU A 45 3.69 4.26 -9.31
N GLU A 46 4.96 4.36 -9.71
CA GLU A 46 5.44 5.34 -10.71
C GLU A 46 5.13 6.79 -10.36
N ILE A 47 5.40 7.16 -9.11
CA ILE A 47 5.25 8.54 -8.67
C ILE A 47 6.54 9.31 -8.92
N LYS A 48 6.42 10.51 -9.48
CA LYS A 48 7.54 11.35 -9.91
C LYS A 48 8.44 11.84 -8.77
N ASP A 49 7.87 12.19 -7.61
CA ASP A 49 8.60 12.68 -6.42
C ASP A 49 8.02 12.08 -5.12
N PRO A 50 8.28 10.78 -4.85
CA PRO A 50 7.69 10.09 -3.70
C PRO A 50 8.42 10.48 -2.40
N LYS A 51 7.73 11.17 -1.49
CA LYS A 51 8.28 11.52 -0.16
C LYS A 51 8.00 10.48 0.92
N SER A 52 7.23 9.44 0.59
CA SER A 52 6.92 8.33 1.47
C SER A 52 6.63 7.08 0.65
N VAL A 53 7.19 5.95 1.06
CA VAL A 53 7.00 4.63 0.43
C VAL A 53 6.40 3.65 1.43
N THR A 54 5.68 2.65 0.91
CA THR A 54 5.13 1.57 1.72
C THR A 54 5.86 0.28 1.38
N ILE A 55 6.44 -0.38 2.38
CA ILE A 55 7.03 -1.71 2.23
C ILE A 55 6.01 -2.74 2.72
N LEU A 56 5.59 -3.64 1.83
CA LEU A 56 4.71 -4.75 2.19
C LEU A 56 5.56 -5.97 2.56
N VAL A 57 5.71 -6.23 3.86
CA VAL A 57 6.40 -7.41 4.36
C VAL A 57 5.40 -8.57 4.42
N LYS A 58 5.63 -9.60 3.61
CA LYS A 58 4.87 -10.86 3.68
C LYS A 58 5.62 -11.83 4.58
N GLY A 59 5.04 -12.22 5.70
CA GLY A 59 5.50 -13.41 6.40
C GLY A 59 5.25 -14.65 5.54
N ALA A 60 6.13 -15.65 5.60
CA ALA A 60 5.73 -17.00 5.21
C ALA A 60 4.47 -17.35 6.02
N GLU A 61 3.56 -18.10 5.38
CA GLU A 61 2.30 -18.61 5.92
C GLU A 61 2.38 -18.75 7.45
N SER A 62 1.41 -18.14 8.15
CA SER A 62 1.26 -18.08 9.60
C SER A 62 2.03 -19.21 10.28
N ALA A 63 2.77 -18.89 11.35
CA ALA A 63 3.26 -19.85 12.33
C ALA A 63 2.09 -20.75 12.80
N HIS A 64 1.75 -21.75 12.00
CA HIS A 64 0.89 -22.85 12.32
C HIS A 64 1.74 -23.63 13.29
N TYR A 65 1.53 -23.32 14.58
CA TYR A 65 1.75 -24.26 15.66
C TYR A 65 0.84 -25.48 15.41
N HIS A 66 1.19 -26.30 14.43
CA HIS A 66 1.12 -27.73 14.62
C HIS A 66 2.46 -28.14 15.20
N ALA A 67 2.60 -27.93 16.51
CA ALA A 67 3.51 -28.72 17.33
C ALA A 67 3.00 -30.18 17.38
N GLY A 68 2.85 -30.81 16.22
CA GLY A 68 2.71 -32.25 16.05
C GLY A 68 4.11 -32.79 15.94
N GLY A 69 4.66 -33.26 17.06
CA GLY A 69 6.02 -33.76 17.15
C GLY A 69 6.30 -34.83 16.10
N ARG A 70 7.38 -34.62 15.35
CA ARG A 70 8.23 -35.68 14.80
C ARG A 70 9.60 -35.08 14.49
N ARG A 71 10.41 -34.90 15.54
CA ARG A 71 11.86 -35.05 15.39
C ARG A 71 12.12 -36.53 15.17
N SER A 72 12.22 -36.95 13.92
CA SER A 72 12.98 -38.13 13.56
C SER A 72 14.29 -37.61 12.98
N THR A 73 15.24 -37.36 13.88
CA THR A 73 16.65 -37.48 13.57
C THR A 73 17.07 -38.84 14.10
N ARG A 74 17.72 -39.64 13.25
CA ARG A 74 18.53 -40.83 13.56
C ARG A 74 18.35 -41.48 14.94
#